data_AF-A0A7S0JXN3-F1
#
_entry.id   AF-A0A7S0JXN3-F1
#
_cell.length_a   1.000
_cell.length_b   1.000
_cell.length_c   1.000
_cell.angle_alpha   90.00
_cell.angle_beta   90.00
_cell.angle_gamma   90.00
#
_symmetry.space_group_name_H-M   'P 1'
#
loop_
_entity.id
_entity.type
_entity.pdbx_description
1 polymer ?
#
loop_
_entity_poly.entity_id
_entity_poly.type
_entity_poly.pdbx_seq_one_letter_code
_entity_poly.pdbx_strand_id
1 'polypeptide(L)'
;SAMPAPPRVVAPDRAQLEARRVGIFAHSAEKLVRVLVLDEARDEWKGLVRLARAEPDPAAARELFAQAAAESRSADQRAWVTGQLADWLIDKGCAEEAAQTLARTSRPFESVVLRFAAEGATRALIRYATEVLDRTEAEGAGGGDAGGADDGVAIQRTVLSTWLLELHLAAADEAAAMADEGVEPPLDERGEPLTEGAA
;
A
#
# COMPACT_ATOMS: atom_id res chain seq x y z
N SER A 1 18.75 -32.69 -56.50
CA SER A 1 18.45 -31.92 -55.28
C SER A 1 18.04 -32.86 -54.17
N ALA A 2 18.84 -32.97 -53.11
CA ALA A 2 18.47 -33.70 -51.91
C ALA A 2 17.71 -32.74 -50.97
N MET A 3 16.59 -33.17 -50.42
CA MET A 3 15.84 -32.39 -49.43
C MET A 3 16.70 -32.17 -48.17
N PRO A 4 16.70 -30.97 -47.56
CA PRO A 4 17.35 -30.75 -46.29
C PRO A 4 16.64 -31.55 -45.19
N ALA A 5 17.43 -32.19 -44.32
CA ALA A 5 16.90 -32.95 -43.20
C ALA A 5 16.08 -32.04 -42.25
N PRO A 6 14.99 -32.54 -41.67
CA PRO A 6 14.20 -31.76 -40.72
C PRO A 6 15.04 -31.40 -39.48
N PRO A 7 14.80 -30.21 -38.88
CA PRO A 7 15.55 -29.77 -37.72
C PRO A 7 15.33 -30.72 -36.54
N ARG A 8 16.42 -31.14 -35.91
CA ARG A 8 16.37 -31.95 -34.69
C ARG A 8 15.92 -31.08 -33.52
N VAL A 9 14.76 -31.40 -32.96
CA VAL A 9 14.31 -30.86 -31.68
C VAL A 9 15.08 -31.58 -30.58
N VAL A 10 15.98 -30.87 -29.90
CA VAL A 10 16.65 -31.36 -28.70
C VAL A 10 15.76 -30.98 -27.52
N ALA A 11 15.12 -31.96 -26.89
CA ALA A 11 14.36 -31.73 -25.67
C ALA A 11 15.33 -31.35 -24.54
N PRO A 12 15.10 -30.23 -23.82
CA PRO A 12 15.96 -29.85 -22.70
C PRO A 12 15.78 -30.82 -21.52
N ASP A 13 16.88 -31.05 -20.81
CA ASP A 13 16.91 -31.85 -19.59
C ASP A 13 16.00 -31.24 -18.52
N ARG A 14 15.26 -32.09 -17.80
CA ARG A 14 14.29 -31.71 -16.77
C ARG A 14 14.92 -30.87 -15.66
N ALA A 15 16.20 -31.14 -15.35
CA ALA A 15 16.96 -30.36 -14.38
C ALA A 15 17.30 -28.93 -14.86
N GLN A 16 17.36 -28.70 -16.18
CA GLN A 16 17.59 -27.36 -16.75
C GLN A 16 16.30 -26.54 -16.83
N LEU A 17 15.15 -27.20 -17.00
CA LEU A 17 13.83 -26.57 -17.02
C LEU A 17 13.43 -25.96 -15.67
N GLU A 18 13.86 -26.56 -14.55
CA GLU A 18 13.53 -26.07 -13.21
C GLU A 18 14.44 -24.92 -12.73
N ALA A 19 15.63 -24.74 -13.32
CA ALA A 19 16.61 -23.76 -12.86
C ALA A 19 16.73 -22.48 -13.71
N ARG A 20 16.23 -22.45 -14.96
CA ARG A 20 16.39 -21.27 -15.83
C ARG A 20 15.21 -21.04 -16.77
N ARG A 21 14.65 -19.83 -16.67
CA ARG A 21 13.91 -19.06 -17.69
C ARG A 21 13.91 -19.74 -19.06
N VAL A 22 12.79 -20.32 -19.46
CA VAL A 22 12.65 -20.98 -20.76
C VAL A 22 12.68 -19.92 -21.86
N GLY A 23 13.82 -19.81 -22.56
CA GLY A 23 13.91 -19.15 -23.85
C GLY A 23 13.74 -20.21 -24.95
N ILE A 24 12.72 -20.07 -25.80
CA ILE A 24 12.55 -20.93 -26.97
C ILE A 24 13.43 -20.37 -28.08
N PHE A 25 14.45 -21.14 -28.50
CA PHE A 25 15.32 -20.79 -29.61
C PHE A 25 14.83 -21.51 -30.88
N ALA A 26 14.23 -20.77 -31.81
CA ALA A 26 13.96 -21.26 -33.16
C ALA A 26 15.11 -20.82 -34.08
N HIS A 27 15.83 -21.78 -34.66
CA HIS A 27 16.87 -21.53 -35.65
C HIS A 27 16.30 -21.66 -37.07
N SER A 28 16.48 -20.63 -37.88
CA SER A 28 16.36 -20.67 -39.34
C SER A 28 17.63 -20.10 -39.95
N ALA A 29 18.09 -20.68 -41.07
CA ALA A 29 19.40 -20.45 -41.66
C ALA A 29 19.68 -18.99 -42.10
N GLU A 30 18.68 -18.11 -42.16
CA GLU A 30 18.86 -16.77 -42.74
C GLU A 30 18.52 -15.58 -41.84
N LYS A 31 18.08 -15.77 -40.58
CA LYS A 31 17.93 -14.66 -39.61
C LYS A 31 17.70 -15.22 -38.20
N LEU A 32 18.51 -14.78 -37.25
CA LEU A 32 18.24 -14.98 -35.82
C LEU A 32 17.02 -14.12 -35.45
N VAL A 33 15.84 -14.74 -35.37
CA VAL A 33 14.66 -14.10 -34.76
C VAL A 33 14.77 -14.30 -33.26
N ARG A 34 15.21 -13.26 -32.54
CA ARG A 34 15.16 -13.24 -31.07
C ARG A 34 13.71 -13.01 -30.64
N VAL A 35 12.97 -14.08 -30.39
CA VAL A 35 11.67 -13.97 -29.71
C VAL A 35 11.95 -13.65 -28.24
N LEU A 36 11.82 -12.39 -27.86
CA LEU A 36 11.74 -12.00 -26.46
C LEU A 36 10.37 -12.45 -25.98
N VAL A 37 10.30 -13.56 -25.23
CA VAL A 37 9.13 -13.81 -24.38
C VAL A 37 9.25 -12.79 -23.26
N LEU A 38 8.67 -11.60 -23.49
CA LEU A 38 8.41 -10.65 -22.43
C LEU A 38 7.47 -11.38 -21.47
N ASP A 39 7.90 -11.48 -20.23
CA ASP A 39 7.13 -12.09 -19.16
C ASP A 39 5.98 -11.14 -18.80
N GLU A 40 5.03 -10.95 -19.72
CA GLU A 40 3.86 -10.09 -19.51
C GLU A 40 3.07 -10.54 -18.27
N ALA A 41 3.08 -11.86 -18.01
CA ALA A 41 2.56 -12.48 -16.79
C ALA A 41 3.28 -12.07 -15.48
N ARG A 42 4.49 -11.50 -15.51
CA ARG A 42 5.18 -11.02 -14.28
C ARG A 42 4.63 -9.70 -13.77
N ASP A 43 3.97 -8.93 -14.64
CA ASP A 43 3.54 -7.56 -14.36
C ASP A 43 2.03 -7.36 -14.57
N GLU A 44 1.25 -8.43 -14.73
CA GLU A 44 -0.22 -8.38 -14.81
C GLU A 44 -0.85 -7.60 -13.66
N TRP A 45 -0.35 -7.78 -12.44
CA TRP A 45 -0.77 -7.03 -11.25
C TRP A 45 -0.56 -5.50 -11.38
N LYS A 46 0.49 -5.05 -12.08
CA LYS A 46 0.68 -3.62 -12.39
C LYS A 46 -0.34 -3.13 -13.41
N GLY A 47 -0.72 -3.98 -14.36
CA GLY A 47 -1.80 -3.71 -15.31
C GLY A 47 -3.12 -3.48 -14.58
N LEU A 48 -3.48 -4.41 -13.69
CA LEU A 48 -4.67 -4.33 -12.84
C LEU A 48 -4.69 -3.06 -11.98
N VAL A 49 -3.56 -2.67 -11.38
CA VAL A 49 -3.47 -1.41 -10.62
C VAL A 49 -3.70 -0.17 -11.49
N ARG A 50 -3.19 -0.15 -12.73
CA ARG A 50 -3.45 0.96 -13.67
C ARG A 50 -4.92 1.02 -14.06
N LEU A 51 -5.55 -0.13 -14.29
CA LEU A 51 -6.97 -0.23 -14.57
C LEU A 51 -7.79 0.26 -13.37
N ALA A 52 -7.48 -0.21 -12.16
CA ALA A 52 -8.15 0.20 -10.92
C ALA A 52 -8.12 1.72 -10.72
N ARG A 53 -6.99 2.38 -11.04
CA ARG A 53 -6.88 3.84 -10.94
C ARG A 53 -7.70 4.60 -11.98
N ALA A 54 -7.90 4.02 -13.16
CA ALA A 54 -8.70 4.60 -14.22
C ALA A 54 -10.20 4.30 -14.07
N GLU A 55 -10.55 3.33 -13.21
CA GLU A 55 -11.92 2.87 -13.01
C GLU A 55 -12.76 3.95 -12.29
N PRO A 56 -13.87 4.43 -12.89
CA PRO A 56 -14.76 5.40 -12.25
C PRO A 56 -15.57 4.81 -11.09
N ASP A 57 -15.97 3.53 -11.14
CA ASP A 57 -16.74 2.90 -10.07
C ASP A 57 -15.84 2.51 -8.88
N PRO A 58 -16.04 3.08 -7.68
CA PRO A 58 -15.25 2.76 -6.50
C PRO A 58 -15.31 1.29 -6.06
N ALA A 59 -16.40 0.57 -6.37
CA ALA A 59 -16.52 -0.85 -6.04
C ALA A 59 -15.67 -1.70 -6.99
N ALA A 60 -15.80 -1.48 -8.29
CA ALA A 60 -14.98 -2.15 -9.32
C ALA A 60 -13.48 -1.84 -9.15
N ALA A 61 -13.12 -0.60 -8.81
CA ALA A 61 -11.72 -0.22 -8.54
C ALA A 61 -11.13 -1.04 -7.38
N ARG A 62 -11.89 -1.21 -6.28
CA ARG A 62 -11.47 -2.02 -5.13
C ARG A 62 -11.30 -3.49 -5.50
N GLU A 63 -12.19 -4.04 -6.32
CA GLU A 63 -12.07 -5.41 -6.82
C GLU A 63 -10.79 -5.59 -7.66
N LEU A 64 -10.47 -4.64 -8.54
CA LEU A 64 -9.25 -4.67 -9.34
C LEU A 64 -7.97 -4.56 -8.48
N PHE A 65 -7.98 -3.76 -7.41
CA PHE A 65 -6.89 -3.73 -6.44
C PHE A 65 -6.75 -5.07 -5.69
N ALA A 66 -7.86 -5.69 -5.29
CA ALA A 66 -7.86 -7.00 -4.65
C ALA A 66 -7.32 -8.09 -5.60
N GLN A 67 -7.72 -8.06 -6.87
CA GLN A 67 -7.20 -8.95 -7.89
C GLN A 67 -5.69 -8.73 -8.12
N ALA A 68 -5.23 -7.47 -8.19
CA ALA A 68 -3.81 -7.16 -8.31
C ALA A 68 -2.99 -7.70 -7.12
N ALA A 69 -3.54 -7.63 -5.91
CA ALA A 69 -2.89 -8.18 -4.72
C ALA A 69 -2.86 -9.72 -4.76
N ALA A 70 -3.90 -10.37 -5.29
CA ALA A 70 -3.93 -11.83 -5.48
C ALA A 70 -2.90 -12.31 -6.53
N GLU A 71 -2.75 -11.57 -7.63
CA GLU A 71 -1.77 -11.86 -8.69
C GLU A 71 -0.32 -11.52 -8.29
N SER A 72 -0.13 -10.81 -7.18
CA SER A 72 1.19 -10.45 -6.65
C SER A 72 1.90 -11.66 -6.04
N ARG A 73 3.12 -11.93 -6.51
CA ARG A 73 3.90 -13.14 -6.18
C ARG A 73 4.81 -12.99 -4.96
N SER A 74 5.01 -11.77 -4.46
CA SER A 74 5.79 -11.51 -3.25
C SER A 74 5.05 -10.64 -2.24
N ALA A 75 5.49 -10.68 -0.99
CA ALA A 75 4.99 -9.80 0.06
C ALA A 75 5.25 -8.32 -0.29
N ASP A 76 6.41 -8.00 -0.87
CA ASP A 76 6.74 -6.64 -1.30
C ASP A 76 5.81 -6.13 -2.40
N GLN A 77 5.45 -6.99 -3.37
CA GLN A 77 4.49 -6.63 -4.41
C GLN A 77 3.12 -6.35 -3.83
N ARG A 78 2.63 -7.21 -2.92
CA ARG A 78 1.36 -6.99 -2.22
C ARG A 78 1.38 -5.70 -1.40
N ALA A 79 2.46 -5.46 -0.64
CA ALA A 79 2.63 -4.23 0.13
C ALA A 79 2.62 -2.98 -0.77
N TRP A 80 3.24 -3.06 -1.95
CA TRP A 80 3.16 -1.99 -2.94
C TRP A 80 1.73 -1.78 -3.44
N VAL A 81 1.00 -2.85 -3.80
CA VAL A 81 -0.40 -2.76 -4.26
C VAL A 81 -1.28 -2.14 -3.17
N THR A 82 -1.12 -2.57 -1.92
CA THR A 82 -1.80 -1.99 -0.75
C THR A 82 -1.49 -0.50 -0.60
N GLY A 83 -0.24 -0.08 -0.79
CA GLY A 83 0.13 1.33 -0.82
C GLY A 83 -0.54 2.10 -1.95
N GLN A 84 -0.65 1.52 -3.14
CA GLN A 84 -1.33 2.15 -4.27
C GLN A 84 -2.84 2.29 -4.05
N LEU A 85 -3.48 1.31 -3.39
CA LEU A 85 -4.88 1.39 -2.98
C LEU A 85 -5.06 2.54 -1.99
N ALA A 86 -4.20 2.65 -0.98
CA ALA A 86 -4.29 3.74 -0.01
C ALA A 86 -4.13 5.12 -0.66
N ASP A 87 -3.17 5.30 -1.57
CA ASP A 87 -3.02 6.56 -2.29
C ASP A 87 -4.28 6.89 -3.10
N TRP A 88 -4.85 5.90 -3.77
CA TRP A 88 -6.09 6.07 -4.53
C TRP A 88 -7.27 6.42 -3.60
N LEU A 89 -7.37 5.82 -2.40
CA LEU A 89 -8.39 6.17 -1.41
C LEU A 89 -8.26 7.63 -0.95
N ILE A 90 -7.03 8.11 -0.75
CA ILE A 90 -6.76 9.52 -0.46
C ILE A 90 -7.23 10.41 -1.61
N ASP A 91 -6.86 10.06 -2.85
CA ASP A 91 -7.26 10.81 -4.06
C ASP A 91 -8.80 10.87 -4.24
N LYS A 92 -9.54 9.94 -3.63
CA LYS A 92 -11.01 9.87 -3.67
C LYS A 92 -11.69 10.50 -2.45
N GLY A 93 -10.94 11.07 -1.52
CA GLY A 93 -11.47 11.65 -0.28
C GLY A 93 -11.80 10.61 0.80
N CYS A 94 -11.49 9.34 0.60
CA CYS A 94 -11.68 8.26 1.57
C CYS A 94 -10.45 8.13 2.49
N ALA A 95 -10.00 9.24 3.07
CA ALA A 95 -8.73 9.30 3.80
C ALA A 95 -8.68 8.41 5.05
N GLU A 96 -9.82 8.22 5.74
CA GLU A 96 -9.89 7.34 6.92
C GLU A 96 -9.70 5.85 6.60
N GLU A 97 -10.21 5.40 5.46
CA GLU A 97 -9.98 4.04 4.96
C GLU A 97 -8.52 3.87 4.54
N ALA A 98 -7.93 4.92 3.95
CA ALA A 98 -6.51 4.95 3.62
C ALA A 98 -5.63 4.86 4.87
N ALA A 99 -6.01 5.52 5.97
CA ALA A 99 -5.28 5.49 7.25
C ALA A 99 -5.15 4.05 7.79
N GLN A 100 -6.27 3.32 7.84
CA GLN A 100 -6.29 1.90 8.23
C GLN A 100 -5.40 1.04 7.35
N THR A 101 -5.46 1.31 6.04
CA THR A 101 -4.69 0.56 5.06
C THR A 101 -3.19 0.81 5.24
N LEU A 102 -2.79 2.06 5.41
CA LEU A 102 -1.38 2.48 5.53
C LEU A 102 -0.76 2.06 6.85
N ALA A 103 -1.53 2.02 7.95
CA ALA A 103 -1.06 1.57 9.26
C ALA A 103 -0.49 0.14 9.21
N ARG A 104 -0.98 -0.69 8.29
CA ARG A 104 -0.54 -2.09 8.09
C ARG A 104 0.61 -2.25 7.10
N THR A 105 1.09 -1.16 6.50
CA THR A 105 2.18 -1.19 5.51
C THR A 105 3.54 -0.93 6.17
N SER A 106 4.60 -1.20 5.41
CA SER A 106 5.98 -0.82 5.73
C SER A 106 6.37 0.56 5.17
N ARG A 107 5.40 1.38 4.75
CA ARG A 107 5.70 2.74 4.27
C ARG A 107 6.34 3.58 5.37
N PRO A 108 7.34 4.43 5.06
CA PRO A 108 7.93 5.32 6.03
C PRO A 108 6.87 6.22 6.66
N PHE A 109 6.85 6.30 7.99
CA PHE A 109 5.90 7.10 8.76
C PHE A 109 5.81 8.55 8.24
N GLU A 110 6.96 9.21 8.09
CA GLU A 110 7.06 10.59 7.58
C GLU A 110 6.35 10.78 6.24
N SER A 111 6.51 9.82 5.31
CA SER A 111 5.89 9.91 3.99
C SER A 111 4.36 9.85 4.05
N VAL A 112 3.81 9.08 4.99
CA VAL A 112 2.36 8.97 5.21
C VAL A 112 1.83 10.24 5.88
N VAL A 113 2.53 10.74 6.89
CA VAL A 113 2.19 11.99 7.59
C VAL A 113 2.13 13.16 6.61
N LEU A 114 3.17 13.35 5.80
CA LEU A 114 3.22 14.43 4.82
C LEU A 114 2.10 14.32 3.79
N ARG A 115 1.71 13.09 3.41
CA ARG A 115 0.60 12.88 2.48
C ARG A 115 -0.74 13.31 3.09
N PHE A 116 -1.06 12.90 4.31
CA PHE A 116 -2.31 13.32 4.96
C PHE A 116 -2.34 14.81 5.26
N ALA A 117 -1.22 15.39 5.70
CA ALA A 117 -1.12 16.82 5.96
C ALA A 117 -1.33 17.66 4.70
N ALA A 118 -0.77 17.24 3.56
CA ALA A 118 -0.95 17.94 2.28
C ALA A 118 -2.41 17.96 1.79
N GLU A 119 -3.21 16.96 2.20
CA GLU A 119 -4.62 16.83 1.86
C GLU A 119 -5.55 17.43 2.93
N GLY A 120 -5.00 18.02 4.00
CA GLY A 120 -5.79 18.54 5.13
C GLY A 120 -6.55 17.45 5.90
N ALA A 121 -6.14 16.19 5.78
CA ALA A 121 -6.86 15.04 6.32
C ALA A 121 -6.46 14.74 7.78
N THR A 122 -6.59 15.74 8.67
CA THR A 122 -6.14 15.68 10.08
C THR A 122 -6.73 14.49 10.84
N ARG A 123 -8.02 14.21 10.67
CA ARG A 123 -8.68 13.06 11.34
C ARG A 123 -8.14 11.71 10.85
N ALA A 124 -7.88 11.58 9.55
CA ALA A 124 -7.24 10.38 9.01
C ALA A 124 -5.80 10.21 9.52
N LEU A 125 -5.08 11.32 9.70
CA LEU A 125 -3.74 11.33 10.30
C LEU A 125 -3.77 10.88 11.77
N ILE A 126 -4.71 11.39 12.56
CA ILE A 126 -4.93 10.95 13.95
C ILE A 126 -5.20 9.44 13.97
N ARG A 127 -6.14 8.96 13.15
CA ARG A 127 -6.48 7.54 13.06
C ARG A 127 -5.27 6.68 12.70
N TYR A 128 -4.49 7.09 11.69
CA TYR A 128 -3.27 6.40 11.29
C TYR A 128 -2.26 6.33 12.44
N ALA A 129 -2.01 7.44 13.13
CA ALA A 129 -1.06 7.50 14.24
C ALA A 129 -1.51 6.63 15.42
N THR A 130 -2.80 6.59 15.75
CA THR A 130 -3.37 5.69 16.77
C THR A 130 -3.16 4.22 16.41
N GLU A 131 -3.46 3.81 15.18
CA GLU A 131 -3.27 2.42 14.77
C GLU A 131 -1.78 2.01 14.75
N VAL A 132 -0.89 2.94 14.41
CA VAL A 132 0.56 2.72 14.49
C VAL A 132 0.98 2.56 15.96
N LEU A 133 0.46 3.39 16.87
CA LEU A 133 0.73 3.30 18.30
C LEU A 133 0.27 1.94 18.86
N ASP A 134 -0.99 1.55 18.64
CA ASP A 134 -1.55 0.27 19.09
C ASP A 134 -0.70 -0.93 18.62
N ARG A 135 -0.23 -0.88 17.38
CA ARG A 135 0.66 -1.92 16.83
C ARG A 135 2.00 -1.94 17.56
N THR A 136 2.63 -0.78 17.78
CA THR A 136 3.89 -0.71 18.53
C THR A 136 3.72 -1.15 19.99
N GLU A 137 2.52 -0.96 20.57
CA GLU A 137 2.15 -1.49 21.88
C GLU A 137 2.10 -3.02 21.88
N ALA A 138 1.38 -3.60 20.92
CA ALA A 138 1.29 -5.04 20.76
C ALA A 138 2.66 -5.71 20.49
N GLU A 139 3.52 -5.09 19.69
CA GLU A 139 4.85 -5.60 19.36
C GLU A 139 5.82 -5.54 20.55
N GLY A 140 5.70 -4.54 21.43
CA GLY A 140 6.54 -4.40 22.62
C GLY A 140 5.98 -5.02 23.91
N ALA A 141 4.78 -5.61 23.90
CA ALA A 141 4.19 -6.28 25.07
C ALA A 141 4.85 -7.63 25.44
N GLY A 142 5.87 -8.06 24.67
CA GLY A 142 6.61 -9.31 24.89
C GLY A 142 7.98 -9.18 25.56
N GLY A 143 8.43 -7.97 25.91
CA GLY A 143 9.75 -7.70 26.51
C GLY A 143 9.63 -7.34 27.99
N GLY A 144 10.12 -8.23 28.86
CA GLY A 144 10.30 -7.92 30.28
C GLY A 144 11.62 -7.17 30.50
N ASP A 145 11.57 -6.22 31.43
CA ASP A 145 12.67 -5.56 32.16
C ASP A 145 14.08 -6.11 31.84
N ALA A 146 14.70 -5.59 30.79
CA ALA A 146 16.14 -5.70 30.56
C ALA A 146 16.59 -4.58 29.60
N GLY A 147 17.11 -3.50 30.19
CA GLY A 147 17.55 -2.30 29.48
C GLY A 147 18.43 -2.57 28.26
N GLY A 148 18.09 -1.90 27.16
CA GLY A 148 18.92 -1.79 25.96
C GLY A 148 18.16 -1.79 24.63
N ALA A 149 17.02 -2.50 24.53
CA ALA A 149 16.17 -2.54 23.32
C ALA A 149 14.77 -1.95 23.53
N ASP A 150 14.26 -1.98 24.78
CA ASP A 150 12.97 -1.39 25.17
C ASP A 150 12.91 0.14 25.02
N ASP A 151 14.07 0.83 25.07
CA ASP A 151 14.13 2.28 24.96
C ASP A 151 13.66 2.78 23.59
N GLY A 152 13.94 2.06 22.51
CA GLY A 152 13.55 2.48 21.15
C GLY A 152 12.05 2.47 20.95
N VAL A 153 11.37 1.42 21.43
CA VAL A 153 9.91 1.29 21.36
C VAL A 153 9.25 2.27 22.33
N ALA A 154 9.78 2.44 23.54
CA ALA A 154 9.29 3.42 24.50
C ALA A 154 9.42 4.87 23.99
N ILE A 155 10.53 5.21 23.33
CA ILE A 155 10.74 6.50 22.67
C ILE A 155 9.74 6.68 21.52
N GLN A 156 9.56 5.67 20.67
CA GLN A 156 8.58 5.74 19.57
C GLN A 156 7.16 5.95 20.08
N ARG A 157 6.74 5.21 21.12
CA ARG A 157 5.43 5.41 21.76
C ARG A 157 5.30 6.82 22.31
N THR A 158 6.30 7.30 23.02
CA THR A 158 6.29 8.66 23.60
C THR A 158 6.14 9.72 22.49
N VAL A 159 6.93 9.62 21.42
CA VAL A 159 6.86 10.55 20.28
C VAL A 159 5.48 10.50 19.62
N LEU A 160 4.93 9.30 19.37
CA LEU A 160 3.61 9.13 18.77
C LEU A 160 2.50 9.68 19.66
N SER A 161 2.54 9.40 20.97
CA SER A 161 1.59 9.92 21.95
C SER A 161 1.65 11.44 22.06
N THR A 162 2.84 12.05 22.06
CA THR A 162 2.99 13.51 22.03
C THR A 162 2.39 14.08 20.75
N TRP A 163 2.67 13.49 19.59
CA TRP A 163 2.08 13.93 18.33
C TRP A 163 0.56 13.81 18.29
N LEU A 164 0.01 12.71 18.80
CA LEU A 164 -1.44 12.53 18.90
C LEU A 164 -2.09 13.60 19.77
N LEU A 165 -1.48 13.93 20.92
CA LEU A 165 -1.96 15.03 21.77
C LEU A 165 -1.97 16.36 21.02
N GLU A 166 -0.89 16.72 20.34
CA GLU A 166 -0.80 17.97 19.57
C GLU A 166 -1.85 18.01 18.44
N LEU A 167 -2.06 16.89 17.73
CA LEU A 167 -3.07 16.80 16.68
C LEU A 167 -4.50 16.92 17.23
N HIS A 168 -4.78 16.33 18.40
CA HIS A 168 -6.07 16.46 19.06
C HIS A 168 -6.33 17.88 19.58
N LEU A 169 -5.32 18.53 20.16
CA LEU A 169 -5.42 19.92 20.59
C LEU A 169 -5.67 20.86 19.40
N ALA A 170 -4.92 20.68 18.31
CA ALA A 170 -5.14 21.46 17.09
C ALA A 170 -6.54 21.27 16.51
N ALA A 171 -7.04 20.02 16.48
CA ALA A 171 -8.40 19.73 16.04
C ALA A 171 -9.47 20.34 16.96
N ALA A 172 -9.23 20.37 18.27
CA ALA A 172 -10.14 20.99 19.25
C ALA A 172 -10.17 22.52 19.10
N ASP A 173 -9.02 23.15 18.88
CA ASP A 173 -8.91 24.60 18.63
C ASP A 173 -9.65 25.00 17.34
N GLU A 174 -9.52 24.20 16.28
CA GLU A 174 -10.25 24.40 15.01
C GLU A 174 -11.76 24.26 15.20
N ALA A 175 -12.21 23.23 15.93
CA ALA A 175 -13.62 23.04 16.27
C ALA A 175 -14.19 24.20 17.09
N ALA A 176 -13.43 24.72 18.07
CA ALA A 176 -13.83 25.85 18.88
C ALA A 176 -13.96 27.13 18.05
N ALA A 177 -13.05 27.36 17.09
CA ALA A 177 -13.11 28.49 16.16
C ALA A 177 -14.35 28.41 15.27
N MET A 178 -14.67 27.23 14.70
CA MET A 178 -15.88 27.04 13.89
C MET A 178 -17.16 27.30 14.68
N ALA A 179 -17.20 26.88 15.95
CA ALA A 179 -18.35 27.11 16.83
C ALA A 179 -18.56 28.61 17.14
N ASP A 180 -17.48 29.38 17.33
CA ASP A 180 -17.54 30.83 17.54
C ASP A 180 -18.06 31.57 16.29
N GLU A 181 -17.69 31.08 15.10
CA GLU A 181 -18.15 31.60 13.82
C GLU A 181 -19.58 31.14 13.44
N GLY A 182 -20.20 30.26 14.23
CA GLY A 182 -21.50 29.67 13.94
C GLY A 182 -21.50 28.76 12.71
N VAL A 183 -20.33 28.26 12.32
CA VAL A 183 -20.16 27.31 11.22
C VAL A 183 -20.46 25.91 11.76
N GLU A 184 -21.45 25.23 11.18
CA GLU A 184 -21.71 23.83 11.51
C GLU A 184 -20.48 22.99 11.15
N PRO A 185 -20.04 22.11 12.07
CA PRO A 185 -18.92 21.24 11.78
C PRO A 185 -19.26 20.32 10.61
N PRO A 186 -18.29 20.02 9.74
CA PRO A 186 -18.53 19.07 8.66
C PRO A 186 -18.91 17.69 9.26
N LEU A 187 -19.73 16.93 8.55
CA LEU A 187 -20.19 15.61 9.01
C LEU A 187 -19.29 14.50 8.46
N ASP A 188 -19.15 13.41 9.21
CA ASP A 188 -18.44 12.22 8.75
C ASP A 188 -19.33 11.34 7.85
N GLU A 189 -18.77 10.22 7.38
CA GLU A 189 -19.45 9.27 6.48
C GLU A 189 -20.70 8.61 7.12
N ARG A 190 -20.87 8.76 8.43
CA ARG A 190 -22.01 8.27 9.22
C ARG A 190 -23.01 9.38 9.56
N GLY A 191 -22.75 10.61 9.13
CA GLY A 191 -23.58 11.78 9.42
C GLY A 191 -23.36 12.34 10.82
N GLU A 192 -22.31 11.93 11.52
CA GLU A 192 -21.96 12.46 12.84
C GLU A 192 -21.09 13.72 12.68
N PRO A 193 -21.25 14.73 13.54
CA PRO A 193 -20.38 15.91 13.50
C PRO A 193 -18.92 15.50 13.69
N LEU A 194 -18.03 16.02 12.84
CA LEU A 194 -16.59 15.74 12.89
C LEU A 194 -15.90 16.22 14.19
N THR A 195 -16.66 16.73 15.17
CA THR A 195 -16.19 17.36 16.42
C THR A 195 -16.29 16.49 17.68
N GLU A 196 -16.72 15.24 17.63
CA GLU A 196 -16.77 14.42 18.85
C GLU A 196 -15.42 13.79 19.20
N GLY A 197 -14.66 14.53 20.02
CA GLY A 197 -13.42 14.10 20.67
C GLY A 197 -13.06 14.97 21.86
N ALA A 198 -14.05 15.45 22.61
CA ALA A 198 -13.84 16.07 23.93
C ALA A 198 -14.69 15.31 24.96
N ALA A 199 -14.18 14.18 25.42
CA ALA A 199 -14.64 13.50 26.63
C ALA A 199 -13.41 13.08 27.45
#